data_AF-A0A2T1CB45-F1
#
_entry.id   AF-A0A2T1CB45-F1
#
_cell.length_a   1.000
_cell.length_b   1.000
_cell.length_c   1.000
_cell.angle_alpha   90.00
_cell.angle_beta   90.00
_cell.angle_gamma   90.00
#
_symmetry.space_group_name_H-M   'P 1'
#
loop_
_entity.id
_entity.type
_entity.pdbx_description
1 polymer ?
#
loop_
_entity_poly.entity_id
_entity_poly.type
_entity_poly.pdbx_seq_one_letter_code
_entity_poly.pdbx_strand_id
1 'polypeptide(L)'
;PKPIPEISPLPPVSYAEEEAEIKLKHQKLKEAENALALQQKKIDSLTQLDSSSEVPPLIRGVRGDQNLKLILEHEQANLKNLETALTTAQIQLEVQESKLTTAKENRAYIEYQRQLEQNRRAIALSQQHQSLQQTESERQILLAEREYSQAQIETQIQEIDYQIEQLSTVKAPYEGTIKKVKWTGQSDHNLTAVVTLSVNDHRATIANDRAKSTPNTEARQTTQAEQ
;
A
#
# COMPACT_ATOMS: atom_id res chain seq x y z
N PRO A 1 -11.48 7.25 4.94
CA PRO A 1 -11.21 5.99 4.20
C PRO A 1 -10.89 4.88 5.22
N LYS A 2 -11.46 3.68 5.06
CA LYS A 2 -11.14 2.57 5.97
C LYS A 2 -9.71 2.08 5.69
N PRO A 3 -8.89 1.79 6.71
CA PRO A 3 -7.54 1.30 6.51
C PRO A 3 -7.56 -0.08 5.84
N ILE A 4 -6.68 -0.30 4.87
CA ILE A 4 -6.56 -1.59 4.19
C ILE A 4 -5.87 -2.57 5.16
N PRO A 5 -6.49 -3.72 5.48
CA PRO A 5 -6.00 -4.64 6.51
C PRO A 5 -4.60 -5.19 6.18
N GLU A 6 -3.84 -5.51 7.22
CA GLU A 6 -2.52 -6.14 7.10
C GLU A 6 -2.64 -7.65 6.93
N ILE A 7 -1.69 -8.23 6.19
CA ILE A 7 -1.66 -9.66 5.89
C ILE A 7 -0.75 -10.33 6.92
N SER A 8 -1.27 -11.30 7.66
CA SER A 8 -0.51 -12.07 8.64
C SER A 8 0.65 -12.83 7.97
N PRO A 9 1.84 -12.90 8.58
CA PRO A 9 2.92 -13.71 8.06
C PRO A 9 2.58 -15.20 8.11
N LEU A 10 3.12 -15.95 7.15
CA LEU A 10 3.02 -17.41 7.15
C LEU A 10 4.02 -17.98 8.17
N PRO A 11 3.69 -19.13 8.79
CA PRO A 11 4.64 -19.85 9.62
C PRO A 11 5.89 -20.24 8.82
N PRO A 12 7.05 -20.42 9.47
CA PRO A 12 8.27 -20.84 8.79
C PRO A 12 8.08 -22.20 8.11
N VAL A 13 8.77 -22.41 6.99
CA VAL A 13 8.81 -23.72 6.31
C VAL A 13 9.66 -24.66 7.15
N SER A 14 9.16 -25.85 7.48
CA SER A 14 9.95 -26.95 7.98
C SER A 14 9.42 -28.25 7.40
N TYR A 15 10.32 -29.08 6.89
CA TYR A 15 10.03 -30.46 6.48
C TYR A 15 10.91 -31.47 7.22
N ALA A 16 11.50 -31.04 8.34
CA ALA A 16 12.51 -31.80 9.05
C ALA A 16 11.95 -33.12 9.60
N GLU A 17 10.67 -33.13 9.98
CA GLU A 17 9.98 -34.32 10.48
C GLU A 17 9.76 -35.34 9.36
N GLU A 18 9.22 -34.90 8.23
CA GLU A 18 8.95 -35.73 7.06
C GLU A 18 10.25 -36.31 6.49
N GLU A 19 11.32 -35.50 6.40
CA GLU A 19 12.63 -35.96 5.95
C GLU A 19 13.27 -36.97 6.92
N ALA A 20 13.10 -36.77 8.23
CA ALA A 20 13.57 -37.73 9.23
C ALA A 20 12.79 -39.06 9.15
N GLU A 21 11.48 -39.00 8.96
CA GLU A 21 10.65 -40.19 8.78
C GLU A 21 11.02 -40.97 7.51
N ILE A 22 11.24 -40.30 6.39
CA ILE A 22 11.71 -40.94 5.14
C ILE A 22 13.04 -41.65 5.36
N LYS A 23 14.01 -40.98 6.01
CA LYS A 23 15.31 -41.59 6.34
C LYS A 23 15.15 -42.85 7.18
N LEU A 24 14.27 -42.81 8.19
CA LEU A 24 13.95 -43.97 9.03
C LEU A 24 13.35 -45.11 8.19
N LYS A 25 12.38 -44.82 7.32
CA LYS A 25 11.78 -45.84 6.42
C LYS A 25 12.80 -46.43 5.45
N HIS A 26 13.68 -45.60 4.91
CA HIS A 26 14.76 -46.05 4.03
C HIS A 26 15.73 -47.00 4.75
N GLN A 27 16.06 -46.72 6.02
CA GLN A 27 16.86 -47.64 6.84
C GLN A 27 16.15 -48.98 7.03
N LYS A 28 14.86 -48.96 7.37
CA LYS A 28 14.05 -50.18 7.53
C LYS A 28 13.95 -51.01 6.26
N LEU A 29 13.80 -50.36 5.10
CA LEU A 29 13.81 -51.03 3.80
C LEU A 29 15.15 -51.75 3.58
N LYS A 30 16.26 -51.06 3.83
CA LYS A 30 17.61 -51.63 3.69
C LYS A 30 17.84 -52.81 4.64
N GLU A 31 17.33 -52.72 5.87
CA GLU A 31 17.36 -53.83 6.83
C GLU A 31 16.57 -55.05 6.32
N ALA A 32 15.38 -54.83 5.77
CA ALA A 32 14.56 -55.90 5.18
C ALA A 32 15.22 -56.55 3.96
N GLU A 33 15.83 -55.76 3.06
CA GLU A 33 16.61 -56.25 1.92
C GLU A 33 17.79 -57.13 2.36
N ASN A 34 18.54 -56.68 3.38
CA ASN A 34 19.65 -57.45 3.93
C ASN A 34 19.18 -58.76 4.55
N ALA A 35 18.07 -58.74 5.30
CA ALA A 35 17.50 -59.93 5.91
C ALA A 35 17.06 -60.96 4.85
N LEU A 36 16.41 -60.49 3.78
CA LEU A 36 16.02 -61.34 2.64
C LEU A 36 17.26 -61.93 1.96
N ALA A 37 18.28 -61.12 1.66
CA ALA A 37 19.51 -61.60 1.05
C ALA A 37 20.24 -62.65 1.90
N LEU A 38 20.23 -62.51 3.22
CA LEU A 38 20.78 -63.51 4.14
C LEU A 38 19.96 -64.81 4.12
N GLN A 39 18.63 -64.70 4.10
CA GLN A 39 17.74 -65.86 4.02
C GLN A 39 17.89 -66.62 2.69
N GLN A 40 18.02 -65.91 1.58
CA GLN A 40 18.28 -66.49 0.26
C GLN A 40 19.58 -67.34 0.28
N LYS A 41 20.67 -66.76 0.80
CA LYS A 41 21.97 -67.45 0.94
C LYS A 41 21.87 -68.71 1.80
N LYS A 42 21.04 -68.69 2.85
CA LYS A 42 20.81 -69.85 3.71
C LYS A 42 20.10 -70.97 2.95
N ILE A 43 19.08 -70.65 2.15
CA ILE A 43 18.38 -71.62 1.30
C ILE A 43 19.31 -72.17 0.23
N ASP A 44 20.12 -71.33 -0.41
CA ASP A 44 21.11 -71.76 -1.42
C ASP A 44 22.13 -72.75 -0.81
N SER A 45 22.57 -72.49 0.43
CA SER A 45 23.47 -73.40 1.15
C SER A 45 22.80 -74.75 1.47
N LEU A 46 21.53 -74.73 1.88
CA LEU A 46 20.78 -75.96 2.20
C LEU A 46 20.47 -76.79 0.95
N THR A 47 20.15 -76.14 -0.16
CA THR A 47 19.92 -76.81 -1.46
C THR A 47 21.21 -77.41 -2.04
N GLN A 48 22.36 -76.75 -1.84
CA GLN A 48 23.67 -77.35 -2.15
C GLN A 48 23.97 -78.59 -1.29
N LEU A 49 23.63 -78.55 0.00
CA LEU A 49 23.78 -79.72 0.88
C LEU A 49 22.88 -80.88 0.44
N ASP A 50 21.63 -80.61 0.05
CA ASP A 50 20.69 -81.61 -0.46
C ASP A 50 21.21 -82.27 -1.75
N SER A 51 21.71 -81.46 -2.69
CA SER A 51 22.26 -81.94 -3.97
C SER A 51 23.63 -82.64 -3.86
N SER A 52 24.47 -82.25 -2.90
CA SER A 52 25.75 -82.93 -2.63
C SER A 52 25.60 -84.29 -1.94
N SER A 53 24.39 -84.58 -1.44
CA SER A 53 24.03 -85.81 -0.75
C SER A 53 23.66 -86.93 -1.73
N GLU A 54 24.35 -87.08 -2.86
CA GLU A 54 24.20 -88.23 -3.77
C GLU A 54 25.13 -89.38 -3.34
N VAL A 55 24.75 -90.12 -2.30
CA VAL A 55 25.35 -91.44 -1.98
C VAL A 55 24.31 -92.52 -2.32
N PRO A 56 24.69 -93.64 -2.96
CA PRO A 56 23.74 -94.67 -3.41
C PRO A 56 22.78 -95.19 -2.32
N PRO A 57 21.58 -95.67 -2.68
CA PRO A 57 20.40 -95.73 -1.79
C PRO A 57 20.44 -96.77 -0.67
N LEU A 58 21.56 -97.46 -0.45
CA LEU A 58 21.57 -98.70 0.34
C LEU A 58 21.96 -98.52 1.81
N ILE A 59 22.45 -97.35 2.25
CA ILE A 59 22.98 -97.19 3.63
C ILE A 59 22.47 -95.91 4.33
N ARG A 60 21.73 -95.02 3.65
CA ARG A 60 21.25 -93.79 4.29
C ARG A 60 19.92 -94.01 4.99
N GLY A 61 19.88 -93.78 6.31
CA GLY A 61 18.64 -93.84 7.08
C GLY A 61 17.61 -92.83 6.56
N VAL A 62 16.45 -93.34 6.13
CA VAL A 62 15.25 -92.63 5.61
C VAL A 62 14.83 -91.39 6.43
N ARG A 63 15.27 -91.30 7.69
CA ARG A 63 14.93 -90.23 8.64
C ARG A 63 15.73 -88.93 8.42
N GLY A 64 16.92 -88.98 7.81
CA GLY A 64 17.77 -87.80 7.58
C GLY A 64 17.28 -86.90 6.45
N ASP A 65 16.92 -87.50 5.31
CA ASP A 65 16.48 -86.78 4.10
C ASP A 65 15.11 -86.11 4.30
N GLN A 66 14.20 -86.72 5.08
CA GLN A 66 12.90 -86.12 5.43
C GLN A 66 13.05 -84.85 6.27
N ASN A 67 14.03 -84.81 7.18
CA ASN A 67 14.26 -83.64 8.04
C ASN A 67 14.81 -82.45 7.23
N LEU A 68 15.72 -82.67 6.28
CA LEU A 68 16.25 -81.63 5.40
C LEU A 68 15.16 -80.99 4.55
N LYS A 69 14.25 -81.81 3.99
CA LYS A 69 13.11 -81.31 3.23
C LYS A 69 12.16 -80.44 4.06
N LEU A 70 11.83 -80.87 5.28
CA LEU A 70 11.00 -80.08 6.20
C LEU A 70 11.67 -78.75 6.58
N ILE A 71 13.00 -78.76 6.77
CA ILE A 71 13.76 -77.53 7.02
C ILE A 71 13.67 -76.60 5.80
N LEU A 72 13.85 -77.10 4.58
CA LEU A 72 13.74 -76.30 3.36
C LEU A 72 12.35 -75.66 3.21
N GLU A 73 11.27 -76.41 3.47
CA GLU A 73 9.90 -75.87 3.43
C GLU A 73 9.69 -74.74 4.46
N HIS A 74 10.20 -74.92 5.69
CA HIS A 74 10.17 -73.87 6.71
C HIS A 74 10.98 -72.63 6.31
N GLU A 75 12.18 -72.80 5.76
CA GLU A 75 13.01 -71.67 5.31
C GLU A 75 12.39 -70.94 4.12
N GLN A 76 11.71 -71.65 3.21
CA GLN A 76 10.94 -71.06 2.11
C GLN A 76 9.74 -70.26 2.61
N ALA A 77 9.03 -70.76 3.62
CA ALA A 77 7.95 -70.02 4.27
C ALA A 77 8.47 -68.72 4.91
N ASN A 78 9.65 -68.77 5.56
CA ASN A 78 10.30 -67.58 6.11
C ASN A 78 10.73 -66.58 5.03
N LEU A 79 11.25 -67.05 3.89
CA LEU A 79 11.57 -66.19 2.75
C LEU A 79 10.33 -65.41 2.32
N LYS A 80 9.20 -66.11 2.12
CA LYS A 80 7.93 -65.47 1.74
C LYS A 80 7.49 -64.41 2.74
N ASN A 81 7.64 -64.67 4.04
CA ASN A 81 7.33 -63.67 5.07
C ASN A 81 8.25 -62.44 4.95
N LEU A 82 9.55 -62.63 4.69
CA LEU A 82 10.49 -61.52 4.47
C LEU A 82 10.19 -60.74 3.18
N GLU A 83 9.74 -61.38 2.11
CA GLU A 83 9.26 -60.69 0.90
C GLU A 83 8.06 -59.80 1.21
N THR A 84 7.10 -60.28 2.01
CA THR A 84 5.97 -59.44 2.45
C THR A 84 6.44 -58.28 3.34
N ALA A 85 7.45 -58.49 4.18
CA ALA A 85 8.03 -57.41 4.99
C ALA A 85 8.75 -56.36 4.13
N LEU A 86 9.46 -56.78 3.07
CA LEU A 86 10.14 -55.90 2.14
C LEU A 86 9.12 -55.04 1.35
N THR A 87 8.10 -55.67 0.77
CA THR A 87 7.04 -54.96 0.03
C THR A 87 6.30 -53.96 0.92
N THR A 88 5.97 -54.33 2.15
CA THR A 88 5.35 -53.39 3.10
C THR A 88 6.29 -52.24 3.48
N ALA A 89 7.59 -52.48 3.62
CA ALA A 89 8.57 -51.42 3.86
C ALA A 89 8.70 -50.46 2.67
N GLN A 90 8.67 -50.97 1.44
CA GLN A 90 8.64 -50.17 0.19
C GLN A 90 7.41 -49.28 0.12
N ILE A 91 6.21 -49.86 0.32
CA ILE A 91 4.96 -49.09 0.32
C ILE A 91 5.01 -48.00 1.40
N GLN A 92 5.53 -48.29 2.59
CA GLN A 92 5.64 -47.30 3.66
C GLN A 92 6.59 -46.16 3.31
N LEU A 93 7.67 -46.43 2.58
CA LEU A 93 8.59 -45.39 2.11
C LEU A 93 7.89 -44.50 1.06
N GLU A 94 7.24 -45.11 0.07
CA GLU A 94 6.50 -44.38 -0.98
C GLU A 94 5.39 -43.50 -0.40
N VAL A 95 4.66 -44.00 0.61
CA VAL A 95 3.65 -43.20 1.34
C VAL A 95 4.27 -41.98 2.01
N GLN A 96 5.47 -42.11 2.59
CA GLN A 96 6.12 -40.98 3.25
C GLN A 96 6.69 -39.97 2.25
N GLU A 97 7.22 -40.42 1.13
CA GLU A 97 7.63 -39.54 0.03
C GLU A 97 6.42 -38.77 -0.51
N SER A 98 5.29 -39.44 -0.70
CA SER A 98 4.03 -38.82 -1.15
C SER A 98 3.48 -37.79 -0.15
N LYS A 99 3.64 -38.03 1.16
CA LYS A 99 3.28 -37.05 2.18
C LYS A 99 4.17 -35.81 2.10
N LEU A 100 5.47 -35.99 1.92
CA LEU A 100 6.41 -34.88 1.75
C LEU A 100 6.11 -34.05 0.49
N THR A 101 5.79 -34.69 -0.63
CA THR A 101 5.39 -33.96 -1.85
C THR A 101 4.10 -33.19 -1.63
N THR A 102 3.08 -33.83 -1.04
CA THR A 102 1.81 -33.18 -0.70
C THR A 102 2.02 -31.99 0.25
N ALA A 103 2.88 -32.12 1.26
CA ALA A 103 3.22 -31.02 2.17
C ALA A 103 3.87 -29.84 1.43
N LYS A 104 4.80 -30.12 0.49
CA LYS A 104 5.43 -29.10 -0.35
C LYS A 104 4.45 -28.41 -1.28
N GLU A 105 3.53 -29.15 -1.90
CA GLU A 105 2.49 -28.61 -2.78
C GLU A 105 1.51 -27.72 -2.01
N ASN A 106 1.03 -28.19 -0.85
CA ASN A 106 0.19 -27.39 0.04
C ASN A 106 0.87 -26.09 0.45
N ARG A 107 2.17 -26.17 0.77
CA ARG A 107 2.95 -24.98 1.11
C ARG A 107 3.02 -23.99 -0.07
N ALA A 108 3.35 -24.48 -1.26
CA ALA A 108 3.43 -23.65 -2.46
C ALA A 108 2.07 -22.99 -2.78
N TYR A 109 0.97 -23.73 -2.60
CA TYR A 109 -0.38 -23.20 -2.79
C TYR A 109 -0.69 -22.05 -1.82
N ILE A 110 -0.41 -22.21 -0.54
CA ILE A 110 -0.63 -21.17 0.49
C ILE A 110 0.24 -19.93 0.20
N GLU A 111 1.50 -20.14 -0.21
CA GLU A 111 2.41 -19.05 -0.57
C GLU A 111 1.91 -18.28 -1.79
N TYR A 112 1.40 -18.98 -2.79
CA TYR A 112 0.79 -18.39 -3.97
C TYR A 112 -0.46 -17.58 -3.62
N GLN A 113 -1.37 -18.13 -2.82
CA GLN A 113 -2.56 -17.41 -2.35
C GLN A 113 -2.18 -16.13 -1.61
N ARG A 114 -1.21 -16.21 -0.70
CA ARG A 114 -0.69 -15.03 -0.01
C ARG A 114 -0.12 -14.00 -0.98
N GLN A 115 0.66 -14.43 -1.97
CA GLN A 115 1.22 -13.51 -2.96
C GLN A 115 0.10 -12.78 -3.74
N LEU A 116 -0.99 -13.47 -4.09
CA LEU A 116 -2.16 -12.84 -4.69
C LEU A 116 -2.80 -11.80 -3.75
N GLU A 117 -2.93 -12.11 -2.47
CA GLU A 117 -3.46 -11.15 -1.48
C GLU A 117 -2.56 -9.93 -1.31
N GLN A 118 -1.24 -10.13 -1.26
CA GLN A 118 -0.26 -9.05 -1.20
C GLN A 118 -0.36 -8.14 -2.41
N ASN A 119 -0.48 -8.72 -3.61
CA ASN A 119 -0.67 -7.95 -4.85
C ASN A 119 -2.00 -7.17 -4.84
N ARG A 120 -3.11 -7.81 -4.43
CA ARG A 120 -4.42 -7.14 -4.29
C ARG A 120 -4.33 -5.97 -3.32
N ARG A 121 -3.66 -6.15 -2.18
CA ARG A 121 -3.43 -5.09 -1.19
C ARG A 121 -2.60 -3.94 -1.75
N ALA A 122 -1.51 -4.24 -2.46
CA ALA A 122 -0.66 -3.22 -3.08
C ALA A 122 -1.43 -2.38 -4.11
N ILE A 123 -2.25 -3.02 -4.94
CA ILE A 123 -3.12 -2.34 -5.90
C ILE A 123 -4.13 -1.44 -5.17
N ALA A 124 -4.79 -1.96 -4.14
CA ALA A 124 -5.77 -1.18 -3.38
C ALA A 124 -5.13 0.05 -2.70
N LEU A 125 -3.93 -0.08 -2.15
CA LEU A 125 -3.19 1.04 -1.56
C LEU A 125 -2.82 2.09 -2.61
N SER A 126 -2.36 1.65 -3.79
CA SER A 126 -2.03 2.56 -4.90
C SER A 126 -3.26 3.33 -5.37
N GLN A 127 -4.39 2.65 -5.56
CA GLN A 127 -5.66 3.28 -5.95
C GLN A 127 -6.16 4.27 -4.90
N GLN A 128 -6.06 3.91 -3.61
CA GLN A 128 -6.40 4.81 -2.53
C GLN A 128 -5.52 6.07 -2.56
N HIS A 129 -4.20 5.93 -2.74
CA HIS A 129 -3.30 7.07 -2.83
C HIS A 129 -3.63 7.98 -4.01
N GLN A 130 -3.89 7.40 -5.19
CA GLN A 130 -4.27 8.15 -6.38
C GLN A 130 -5.59 8.93 -6.18
N SER A 131 -6.60 8.33 -5.56
CA SER A 131 -7.88 9.01 -5.30
C SER A 131 -7.74 10.18 -4.32
N LEU A 132 -6.89 10.04 -3.29
CA LEU A 132 -6.58 11.12 -2.36
C LEU A 132 -5.87 12.27 -3.09
N GLN A 133 -4.87 11.96 -3.91
CA GLN A 133 -4.14 12.96 -4.69
C GLN A 133 -5.06 13.73 -5.66
N GLN A 134 -5.98 13.05 -6.33
CA GLN A 134 -6.98 13.69 -7.20
C GLN A 134 -7.85 14.66 -6.41
N THR A 135 -8.41 14.21 -5.29
CA THR A 135 -9.26 15.05 -4.43
C THR A 135 -8.51 16.28 -3.92
N GLU A 136 -7.25 16.12 -3.55
CA GLU A 136 -6.39 17.23 -3.13
C GLU A 136 -6.13 18.22 -4.26
N SER A 137 -5.85 17.73 -5.47
CA SER A 137 -5.64 18.58 -6.64
C SER A 137 -6.89 19.37 -7.03
N GLU A 138 -8.07 18.74 -7.04
CA GLU A 138 -9.35 19.40 -7.30
C GLU A 138 -9.62 20.49 -6.27
N ARG A 139 -9.39 20.17 -4.98
CA ARG A 139 -9.51 21.16 -3.91
C ARG A 139 -8.57 22.35 -4.12
N GLN A 140 -7.32 22.12 -4.53
CA GLN A 140 -6.38 23.21 -4.80
C GLN A 140 -6.84 24.11 -5.95
N ILE A 141 -7.38 23.52 -7.03
CA ILE A 141 -7.93 24.28 -8.17
C ILE A 141 -9.10 25.16 -7.70
N LEU A 142 -10.05 24.62 -6.93
CA LEU A 142 -11.19 25.39 -6.41
C LEU A 142 -10.76 26.53 -5.50
N LEU A 143 -9.71 26.34 -4.70
CA LEU A 143 -9.16 27.40 -3.86
C LEU A 143 -8.50 28.50 -4.70
N ALA A 144 -7.72 28.13 -5.71
CA ALA A 144 -7.09 29.08 -6.62
C ALA A 144 -8.11 29.87 -7.44
N GLU A 145 -9.19 29.22 -7.92
CA GLU A 145 -10.28 29.90 -8.62
C GLU A 145 -11.01 30.91 -7.73
N ARG A 146 -11.27 30.53 -6.47
CA ARG A 146 -11.86 31.44 -5.49
C ARG A 146 -10.96 32.64 -5.20
N GLU A 147 -9.67 32.40 -5.02
CA GLU A 147 -8.67 33.46 -4.77
C GLU A 147 -8.59 34.42 -5.96
N TYR A 148 -8.56 33.89 -7.18
CA TYR A 148 -8.59 34.70 -8.40
C TYR A 148 -9.86 35.55 -8.49
N SER A 149 -11.03 34.95 -8.23
CA SER A 149 -12.30 35.68 -8.23
C SER A 149 -12.33 36.78 -7.17
N GLN A 150 -11.78 36.51 -5.98
CA GLN A 150 -11.68 37.50 -4.92
C GLN A 150 -10.76 38.67 -5.34
N ALA A 151 -9.57 38.39 -5.87
CA ALA A 151 -8.65 39.42 -6.36
C ALA A 151 -9.26 40.27 -7.48
N GLN A 152 -10.06 39.66 -8.37
CA GLN A 152 -10.79 40.37 -9.41
C GLN A 152 -11.83 41.34 -8.82
N ILE A 153 -12.60 40.90 -7.83
CA ILE A 153 -13.58 41.76 -7.14
C ILE A 153 -12.87 42.88 -6.37
N GLU A 154 -11.76 42.58 -5.68
CA GLU A 154 -10.96 43.60 -4.98
C GLU A 154 -10.43 44.66 -5.95
N THR A 155 -10.00 44.26 -7.14
CA THR A 155 -9.58 45.19 -8.20
C THR A 155 -10.75 46.07 -8.66
N GLN A 156 -11.95 45.50 -8.84
CA GLN A 156 -13.15 46.28 -9.19
C GLN A 156 -13.54 47.27 -8.11
N ILE A 157 -13.42 46.88 -6.82
CA ILE A 157 -13.69 47.77 -5.69
C ILE A 157 -12.70 48.95 -5.71
N GLN A 158 -11.40 48.69 -5.90
CA GLN A 158 -10.39 49.75 -6.00
C GLN A 158 -10.65 50.69 -7.17
N GLU A 159 -11.09 50.18 -8.32
CA GLU A 159 -11.47 50.99 -9.47
C GLU A 159 -12.68 51.88 -9.15
N ILE A 160 -13.71 51.33 -8.49
CA ILE A 160 -14.89 52.09 -8.04
C ILE A 160 -14.49 53.16 -7.02
N ASP A 161 -13.64 52.82 -6.04
CA ASP A 161 -13.17 53.76 -5.02
C ASP A 161 -12.41 54.93 -5.65
N TYR A 162 -11.56 54.65 -6.65
CA TYR A 162 -10.88 55.68 -7.43
C TYR A 162 -11.87 56.55 -8.21
N GLN A 163 -12.89 55.96 -8.84
CA GLN A 163 -13.95 56.72 -9.52
C GLN A 163 -14.74 57.60 -8.54
N ILE A 164 -15.00 57.13 -7.31
CA ILE A 164 -15.65 57.91 -6.25
C ILE A 164 -14.77 59.07 -5.80
N GLU A 165 -13.46 58.86 -5.61
CA GLU A 165 -12.52 59.93 -5.27
C GLU A 165 -12.46 60.99 -6.39
N GLN A 166 -12.56 60.56 -7.65
CA GLN A 166 -12.66 61.44 -8.80
C GLN A 166 -13.99 62.17 -8.94
N LEU A 167 -15.05 61.78 -8.20
CA LEU A 167 -16.31 62.51 -8.24
C LEU A 167 -16.05 63.95 -7.79
N SER A 168 -16.09 64.82 -8.79
CA SER A 168 -15.67 66.21 -8.73
C SER A 168 -16.35 66.95 -7.58
N THR A 169 -15.57 67.36 -6.58
CA THR A 169 -16.02 68.39 -5.63
C THR A 169 -16.08 69.72 -6.37
N VAL A 170 -17.28 70.10 -6.82
CA VAL A 170 -17.51 71.39 -7.46
C VAL A 170 -17.48 72.50 -6.40
N LYS A 171 -16.37 73.25 -6.33
CA LYS A 171 -16.26 74.43 -5.46
C LYS A 171 -16.97 75.62 -6.12
N ALA A 172 -17.73 76.37 -5.31
CA ALA A 172 -18.29 77.63 -5.76
C ALA A 172 -17.17 78.65 -6.07
N PRO A 173 -17.28 79.44 -7.15
CA PRO A 173 -16.27 80.44 -7.52
C PRO A 173 -16.22 81.64 -6.55
N TYR A 174 -17.22 81.80 -5.68
CA TYR A 174 -17.33 82.91 -4.73
C TYR A 174 -17.60 82.39 -3.33
N GLU A 175 -16.98 83.03 -2.33
CA GLU A 175 -17.27 82.79 -0.93
C GLU A 175 -18.64 83.37 -0.57
N GLY A 176 -19.48 82.57 0.08
CA GLY A 176 -20.83 82.97 0.41
C GLY A 176 -21.56 81.92 1.23
N THR A 177 -22.75 82.26 1.68
CA THR A 177 -23.64 81.34 2.40
C THR A 177 -24.60 80.69 1.41
N ILE A 178 -24.83 79.38 1.55
CA ILE A 178 -25.77 78.65 0.70
C ILE A 178 -27.19 79.05 1.11
N LYS A 179 -27.94 79.69 0.22
CA LYS A 179 -29.32 80.14 0.48
C LYS A 179 -30.34 79.10 0.05
N LYS A 180 -30.11 78.44 -1.08
CA LYS A 180 -31.02 77.41 -1.62
C LYS A 180 -30.27 76.45 -2.53
N VAL A 181 -30.53 75.16 -2.37
CA VAL A 181 -30.13 74.13 -3.32
C VAL A 181 -31.39 73.58 -3.96
N LYS A 182 -31.45 73.58 -5.30
CA LYS A 182 -32.54 72.97 -6.07
C LYS A 182 -31.98 71.89 -6.97
N TRP A 183 -32.35 70.64 -6.71
CA TRP A 183 -32.09 69.51 -7.61
C TRP A 183 -32.96 69.64 -8.86
N THR A 184 -32.35 69.67 -10.04
CA THR A 184 -33.09 69.81 -11.31
C THR A 184 -33.31 68.47 -12.00
N GLY A 185 -32.44 67.50 -11.77
CA GLY A 185 -32.59 66.14 -12.30
C GLY A 185 -31.30 65.34 -12.15
N GLN A 186 -31.43 64.03 -12.32
CA GLN A 186 -30.33 63.07 -12.38
C GLN A 186 -30.47 62.31 -13.70
N SER A 187 -29.41 62.28 -14.51
CA SER A 187 -29.35 61.48 -15.73
C SER A 187 -28.05 60.72 -15.74
N ASP A 188 -28.15 59.40 -15.81
CA ASP A 188 -27.03 58.45 -15.72
C ASP A 188 -26.10 58.78 -14.54
N HIS A 189 -24.89 59.27 -14.84
CA HIS A 189 -23.82 59.58 -13.89
C HIS A 189 -23.71 61.08 -13.54
N ASN A 190 -24.61 61.93 -14.06
CA ASN A 190 -24.56 63.39 -13.87
C ASN A 190 -25.73 63.88 -13.02
N LEU A 191 -25.40 64.55 -11.91
CA LEU A 191 -26.37 65.19 -11.01
C LEU A 191 -26.36 66.70 -11.26
N THR A 192 -27.48 67.23 -11.75
CA THR A 192 -27.60 68.66 -12.01
C THR A 192 -28.31 69.34 -10.84
N ALA A 193 -27.61 70.25 -10.17
CA ALA A 193 -28.14 71.06 -9.09
C ALA A 193 -27.89 72.54 -9.36
N VAL A 194 -28.90 73.38 -9.09
CA VAL A 194 -28.75 74.83 -9.08
C VAL A 194 -28.58 75.28 -7.63
N VAL A 195 -27.39 75.78 -7.31
CA VAL A 195 -27.05 76.35 -5.99
C VAL A 195 -27.16 77.86 -6.06
N THR A 196 -28.04 78.45 -5.26
CA THR A 196 -28.14 79.90 -5.10
C THR A 196 -27.33 80.31 -3.87
N LEU A 197 -26.27 81.08 -4.11
CA LEU A 197 -25.38 81.60 -3.07
C LEU A 197 -25.75 83.04 -2.72
N SER A 198 -25.80 83.37 -1.44
CA SER A 198 -25.67 84.76 -0.98
C SER A 198 -24.19 85.05 -0.83
N VAL A 199 -23.62 85.68 -1.86
CA VAL A 199 -22.24 86.16 -1.86
C VAL A 199 -22.15 87.29 -0.86
N ASN A 200 -21.29 87.13 0.15
CA ASN A 200 -20.98 88.22 1.05
C ASN A 200 -20.02 89.13 0.27
N ASP A 201 -20.53 90.19 -0.34
CA ASP A 201 -19.71 91.30 -0.83
C ASP A 201 -19.10 92.02 0.39
N HIS A 202 -18.12 91.39 1.02
CA HIS A 202 -17.09 92.14 1.72
C HIS A 202 -16.08 92.60 0.68
N ARG A 203 -16.54 93.50 -0.19
CA ARG A 203 -15.66 94.47 -0.80
C ARG A 203 -15.18 95.35 0.34
N ALA A 204 -14.12 94.91 1.00
CA ALA A 204 -13.34 95.74 1.89
C ALA A 204 -12.91 96.95 1.06
N THR A 205 -13.60 98.06 1.28
CA THR A 205 -13.10 99.38 0.94
C THR A 205 -11.66 99.44 1.45
N ILE A 206 -10.72 99.57 0.52
CA ILE A 206 -9.33 99.88 0.82
C ILE A 206 -9.35 101.30 1.41
N ALA A 207 -9.60 101.38 2.71
CA ALA A 207 -9.18 102.49 3.54
C ALA A 207 -7.70 102.25 3.84
N ASN A 208 -6.91 103.17 3.32
CA ASN A 208 -5.48 103.28 3.48
C ASN A 208 -5.18 103.39 4.98
N ASP A 209 -4.62 102.35 5.60
CA ASP A 209 -3.90 102.55 6.85
C ASP A 209 -2.66 101.66 6.97
N ARG A 210 -1.62 102.35 7.41
CA ARG A 210 -0.22 102.04 7.22
C ARG A 210 0.29 101.36 8.48
N ALA A 211 0.44 100.03 8.48
CA ALA A 211 1.11 99.33 9.59
C ALA A 211 1.86 98.07 9.13
N LYS A 212 3.16 98.30 8.96
CA LYS A 212 4.34 97.42 9.01
C LYS A 212 4.24 96.20 9.95
N SER A 213 4.46 94.97 9.44
CA SER A 213 5.44 94.01 9.97
C SER A 213 5.60 92.73 9.13
N THR A 214 6.87 92.41 8.93
CA THR A 214 7.64 91.28 8.35
C THR A 214 7.12 89.82 8.37
N PRO A 215 7.72 88.94 7.53
CA PRO A 215 7.22 87.63 7.18
C PRO A 215 7.71 86.54 8.14
N ASN A 216 6.91 85.50 8.35
CA ASN A 216 7.42 84.24 8.90
C ASN A 216 7.05 83.05 8.01
N THR A 217 8.11 82.53 7.41
CA THR A 217 8.30 81.22 6.81
C THR A 217 7.76 80.11 7.71
N GLU A 218 7.07 79.12 7.13
CA GLU A 218 7.33 77.70 7.41
C GLU A 218 6.60 76.80 6.42
N ALA A 219 7.39 76.24 5.51
CA ALA A 219 7.09 75.02 4.80
C ALA A 219 7.23 73.84 5.78
N ARG A 220 6.29 72.90 5.76
CA ARG A 220 6.55 71.53 6.21
C ARG A 220 6.10 70.53 5.17
N GLN A 221 7.09 70.09 4.40
CA GLN A 221 7.21 68.71 3.96
C GLN A 221 7.46 67.81 5.18
N THR A 222 6.82 66.65 5.20
CA THR A 222 7.26 65.38 5.83
C THR A 222 6.53 64.31 5.02
N THR A 223 7.13 63.60 4.07
CA THR A 223 8.21 62.60 4.15
C THR A 223 7.82 61.38 4.99
N GLN A 224 7.50 60.31 4.26
CA GLN A 224 7.91 58.90 4.41
C GLN A 224 7.75 58.14 5.74
N ALA A 225 7.42 56.86 5.50
CA ALA A 225 7.93 55.63 6.13
C ALA A 225 7.20 55.09 7.36
N GLU A 226 6.82 53.82 7.22
CA GLU A 226 6.85 52.69 8.17
C GLU A 226 5.68 51.76 7.83
N GLN A 227 5.78 50.44 7.76
CA GLN A 227 6.87 49.45 7.80
C GLN A 227 6.21 48.13 7.35
#